data_AF-A0A7J9QW92-F1
#
_entry.id   AF-A0A7J9QW92-F1
#
_cell.length_a   1.000
_cell.length_b   1.000
_cell.length_c   1.000
_cell.angle_alpha   90.00
_cell.angle_beta   90.00
_cell.angle_gamma   90.00
#
_symmetry.space_group_name_H-M   'P 1'
#
loop_
_entity.id
_entity.type
_entity.pdbx_description
1 polymer ?
#
loop_
_entity_poly.entity_id
_entity_poly.type
_entity_poly.pdbx_seq_one_letter_code
_entity_poly.pdbx_strand_id
1 'polypeptide(L)'
;MSLVISDHENYLDGVKEIHSIMKETISTEFQNLKDETISPDEYLRIADVTSSQVTSQISEFVTSKPPTEWQDSYISYMDSLKNFNSYVTETKVYANLVKDGKTDQFEETLTKINSLQSESERLAEISDSSRPK
;
A
#
# COMPACT_ATOMS: atom_id res chain seq x y z
N MET A 1 -4.88 9.43 -23.26
CA MET A 1 -3.91 8.47 -23.82
C MET A 1 -4.14 7.17 -23.06
N SER A 2 -4.46 6.05 -23.71
CA SER A 2 -4.56 4.75 -23.03
C SER A 2 -3.27 3.98 -23.29
N LEU A 3 -2.57 3.57 -22.24
CA LEU A 3 -1.43 2.67 -22.37
C LEU A 3 -1.98 1.32 -22.85
N VAL A 4 -1.61 0.88 -24.05
CA VAL A 4 -1.94 -0.48 -24.49
C VAL A 4 -0.85 -1.38 -23.93
N ILE A 5 -1.16 -2.09 -22.84
CA ILE A 5 -0.27 -3.09 -22.27
C ILE A 5 -0.44 -4.36 -23.10
N SER A 6 0.60 -4.76 -23.82
CA SER A 6 0.63 -6.05 -24.52
C SER A 6 1.11 -7.18 -23.62
N ASP A 7 1.88 -6.83 -22.59
CA ASP A 7 2.53 -7.76 -21.67
C ASP A 7 2.03 -7.52 -20.24
N HIS A 8 0.95 -8.21 -19.91
CA HIS A 8 0.22 -8.03 -18.66
C HIS A 8 0.95 -8.62 -17.47
N GLU A 9 1.75 -9.66 -17.69
CA GLU A 9 2.58 -10.25 -16.65
C GLU A 9 3.67 -9.27 -16.21
N ASN A 10 4.48 -8.81 -17.18
CA ASN A 10 5.57 -7.88 -16.89
C ASN A 10 5.07 -6.54 -16.33
N TYR A 11 3.91 -6.05 -16.79
CA TYR A 11 3.31 -4.86 -16.21
C TYR A 11 2.94 -5.06 -14.73
N LEU A 12 2.23 -6.16 -14.42
CA LEU A 12 1.86 -6.48 -13.04
C LEU A 12 3.09 -6.65 -12.15
N ASP A 13 4.13 -7.33 -12.63
CA ASP A 13 5.37 -7.52 -11.88
C ASP A 13 6.12 -6.20 -11.64
N GLY A 14 6.12 -5.28 -12.60
CA GLY A 14 6.67 -3.94 -12.39
C GLY A 14 5.91 -3.14 -11.32
N VAL A 15 4.56 -3.22 -11.33
CA VAL A 15 3.75 -2.59 -10.29
C VAL A 15 4.05 -3.21 -8.92
N LYS A 16 4.25 -4.53 -8.86
CA LYS A 16 4.64 -5.26 -7.66
C LYS A 16 5.97 -4.82 -7.08
N GLU A 17 6.98 -4.64 -7.93
CA GLU A 17 8.31 -4.20 -7.50
C GLU A 17 8.24 -2.83 -6.83
N ILE A 18 7.55 -1.87 -7.45
CA ILE A 18 7.42 -0.53 -6.88
C ILE A 18 6.57 -0.56 -5.60
N HIS A 19 5.50 -1.35 -5.54
CA HIS A 19 4.72 -1.53 -4.32
C HIS A 19 5.57 -2.11 -3.18
N SER A 20 6.46 -3.06 -3.46
CA SER A 20 7.38 -3.63 -2.47
C SER A 20 8.30 -2.56 -1.88
N ILE A 21 8.85 -1.68 -2.72
CA ILE A 21 9.71 -0.55 -2.28
C ILE A 21 8.93 0.41 -1.36
N MET A 22 7.69 0.75 -1.74
CA MET A 22 6.83 1.62 -0.92
C MET A 22 6.49 0.95 0.42
N LYS A 23 6.22 -0.37 0.43
CA LYS A 23 5.93 -1.13 1.64
C LYS A 23 7.12 -1.15 2.59
N GLU A 24 8.32 -1.42 2.08
CA GLU A 24 9.56 -1.41 2.87
C GLU A 24 9.81 -0.01 3.46
N THR A 25 9.63 1.04 2.65
CA THR A 25 9.77 2.43 3.10
C THR A 25 8.84 2.72 4.27
N ILE A 26 7.53 2.45 4.13
CA ILE A 26 6.57 2.76 5.19
C ILE A 26 6.76 1.90 6.42
N SER A 27 7.05 0.61 6.24
CA SER A 27 7.30 -0.30 7.38
C SER A 27 8.52 0.14 8.19
N THR A 28 9.62 0.50 7.52
CA THR A 28 10.86 0.96 8.16
C THR A 28 10.62 2.27 8.90
N GLU A 29 10.03 3.25 8.24
CA GLU A 29 9.84 4.58 8.83
C GLU A 29 8.76 4.58 9.93
N PHE A 30 7.79 3.67 9.85
CA PHE A 30 6.80 3.52 10.92
C PHE A 30 7.43 2.92 12.17
N GLN A 31 8.38 1.99 12.00
CA GLN A 31 9.16 1.48 13.12
C GLN A 31 10.09 2.57 13.69
N ASN A 32 10.74 3.36 12.83
CA ASN A 32 11.55 4.51 13.24
C ASN A 32 10.75 5.53 14.08
N LEU A 33 9.48 5.79 13.70
CA LEU A 33 8.57 6.64 14.45
C LEU A 33 8.27 6.06 15.83
N LYS A 34 7.95 4.76 15.91
CA LYS A 34 7.67 4.07 17.17
C LYS A 34 8.88 4.01 18.10
N ASP A 35 10.08 3.94 17.53
CA ASP A 35 11.35 3.96 18.26
C ASP A 35 11.83 5.40 18.56
N GLU A 36 11.01 6.41 18.25
CA GLU A 36 11.30 7.84 18.46
C GLU A 36 12.58 8.34 17.75
N THR A 37 13.01 7.63 16.70
CA THR A 37 14.21 7.97 15.91
C THR A 37 13.93 8.99 14.80
N ILE A 38 12.66 9.16 14.42
CA ILE A 38 12.16 10.26 13.60
C ILE A 38 10.96 10.92 14.29
N SER A 39 10.75 12.20 14.01
CA SER A 39 9.59 12.92 14.54
C SER A 39 8.29 12.53 13.82
N PRO A 40 7.12 12.70 14.45
CA PRO A 40 5.83 12.54 13.78
C PRO A 40 5.68 13.38 12.51
N ASP A 41 6.20 14.61 12.50
CA ASP A 41 6.13 15.50 11.33
C ASP A 41 7.02 15.03 10.18
N GLU A 42 8.16 14.39 10.46
CA GLU A 42 8.99 13.75 9.44
C GLU A 42 8.30 12.52 8.86
N TYR A 43 7.73 11.66 9.72
CA TYR A 43 6.97 10.51 9.27
C TYR A 43 5.79 10.90 8.37
N LEU A 44 5.02 11.92 8.77
CA LEU A 44 3.87 12.40 8.00
C LEU A 44 4.25 12.82 6.57
N ARG A 45 5.39 13.48 6.38
CA ARG A 45 5.88 13.86 5.04
C ARG A 45 6.21 12.64 4.18
N ILE A 46 6.85 11.62 4.76
CA ILE A 46 7.18 10.38 4.06
C ILE A 46 5.90 9.63 3.67
N ALA A 47 4.95 9.55 4.59
CA ALA A 47 3.66 8.93 4.34
C ALA A 47 2.85 9.66 3.27
N ASP A 48 2.86 11.00 3.24
CA ASP A 48 2.19 11.80 2.20
C ASP A 48 2.75 11.57 0.80
N VAL A 49 4.08 11.49 0.68
CA VAL A 49 4.75 11.15 -0.58
C VAL A 49 4.35 9.75 -1.02
N THR A 50 4.36 8.78 -0.10
CA THR A 50 4.01 7.39 -0.42
C THR A 50 2.54 7.26 -0.81
N SER A 51 1.61 7.85 -0.08
CA SER A 51 0.18 7.86 -0.46
C SER A 51 -0.06 8.45 -1.86
N SER A 52 0.70 9.50 -2.23
CA SER A 52 0.63 10.09 -3.56
C SER A 52 1.12 9.11 -4.64
N GLN A 53 2.21 8.40 -4.38
CA GLN A 53 2.75 7.37 -5.28
C GLN A 53 1.77 6.20 -5.45
N VAL A 54 1.21 5.67 -4.35
CA VAL A 54 0.20 4.61 -4.39
C VAL A 54 -1.04 5.04 -5.17
N THR A 55 -1.50 6.27 -4.96
CA THR A 55 -2.66 6.82 -5.70
C THR A 55 -2.38 6.92 -7.21
N SER A 56 -1.16 7.32 -7.60
CA SER A 56 -0.74 7.33 -9.00
C SER A 56 -0.76 5.91 -9.58
N GLN A 57 -0.19 4.94 -8.87
CA GLN A 57 -0.19 3.54 -9.30
C GLN A 57 -1.59 2.97 -9.46
N ILE A 58 -2.48 3.17 -8.49
CA ILE A 58 -3.89 2.74 -8.59
C ILE A 58 -4.52 3.33 -9.85
N SER A 59 -4.28 4.61 -10.13
CA SER A 59 -4.84 5.30 -11.30
C SER A 59 -4.34 4.70 -12.61
N GLU A 60 -3.02 4.45 -12.72
CA GLU A 60 -2.43 3.78 -13.89
C GLU A 60 -2.96 2.36 -14.04
N PHE A 61 -3.02 1.61 -12.94
CA PHE A 61 -3.48 0.23 -12.91
C PHE A 61 -4.95 0.10 -13.33
N VAL A 62 -5.82 1.04 -12.95
CA VAL A 62 -7.23 1.07 -13.40
C VAL A 62 -7.31 1.18 -14.93
N THR A 63 -6.38 1.93 -15.54
CA THR A 63 -6.38 2.16 -16.98
C THR A 63 -5.75 1.04 -17.80
N SER A 64 -5.12 0.05 -17.16
CA SER A 64 -4.42 -1.06 -17.80
C SER A 64 -5.32 -1.98 -18.63
N LYS A 65 -6.60 -2.12 -18.23
CA LYS A 65 -7.65 -2.91 -18.91
C LYS A 65 -7.15 -4.30 -19.36
N PRO A 66 -6.81 -5.19 -18.41
CA PRO A 66 -6.33 -6.52 -18.74
C PRO A 66 -7.40 -7.36 -19.47
N PRO A 67 -6.99 -8.37 -20.27
CA PRO A 67 -7.91 -9.35 -20.84
C PRO A 67 -8.57 -10.18 -19.73
N THR A 68 -9.69 -10.84 -20.06
CA THR A 68 -10.52 -11.59 -19.08
C THR A 68 -9.72 -12.59 -18.25
N GLU A 69 -8.77 -13.30 -18.86
CA GLU A 69 -7.94 -14.29 -18.16
C GLU A 69 -7.09 -13.68 -17.03
N TRP A 70 -6.70 -12.41 -17.13
CA TRP A 70 -5.89 -11.70 -16.14
C TRP A 70 -6.73 -10.90 -15.12
N GLN A 71 -8.06 -10.79 -15.31
CA GLN A 71 -8.91 -9.89 -14.53
C GLN A 71 -8.88 -10.19 -13.03
N ASP A 72 -9.00 -11.46 -12.62
CA ASP A 72 -9.01 -11.83 -11.21
C ASP A 72 -7.69 -11.48 -10.51
N SER A 73 -6.57 -11.73 -11.19
CA SER A 73 -5.24 -11.37 -10.71
C SER A 73 -5.10 -9.85 -10.53
N TYR A 74 -5.52 -9.07 -11.53
CA TYR A 74 -5.43 -7.62 -11.51
C TYR A 74 -6.37 -6.99 -10.48
N ILE A 75 -7.62 -7.47 -10.38
CA ILE A 75 -8.58 -6.98 -9.37
C ILE A 75 -8.04 -7.23 -7.96
N SER A 76 -7.55 -8.43 -7.70
CA SER A 76 -6.97 -8.76 -6.39
C SER A 76 -5.77 -7.86 -6.07
N TYR A 77 -4.92 -7.58 -7.06
CA TYR A 77 -3.77 -6.70 -6.86
C TYR A 77 -4.18 -5.23 -6.64
N MET A 78 -5.18 -4.77 -7.37
CA MET A 78 -5.76 -3.44 -7.17
C MET A 78 -6.25 -3.27 -5.74
N ASP A 79 -6.96 -4.27 -5.21
CA ASP A 79 -7.48 -4.23 -3.87
C ASP A 79 -6.36 -4.34 -2.82
N SER A 80 -5.25 -5.04 -3.14
CA SER A 80 -4.02 -5.00 -2.34
C SER A 80 -3.46 -3.57 -2.24
N LEU A 81 -3.35 -2.85 -3.37
CA LEU A 81 -2.87 -1.45 -3.39
C LEU A 81 -3.81 -0.50 -2.62
N LYS A 82 -5.13 -0.68 -2.72
CA LYS A 82 -6.10 0.10 -1.95
C LYS A 82 -5.98 -0.14 -0.46
N ASN A 83 -5.83 -1.41 -0.04
CA ASN A 83 -5.61 -1.75 1.36
C ASN A 83 -4.28 -1.20 1.88
N PHE A 84 -3.22 -1.24 1.06
CA PHE A 84 -1.95 -0.60 1.39
C PHE A 84 -2.11 0.92 1.58
N ASN A 85 -2.85 1.61 0.71
CA ASN A 85 -3.10 3.05 0.88
C ASN A 85 -3.88 3.36 2.18
N SER A 86 -4.85 2.51 2.54
CA SER A 86 -5.56 2.60 3.82
C SER A 86 -4.62 2.35 5.00
N TYR A 87 -3.71 1.38 4.88
CA TYR A 87 -2.66 1.12 5.87
C TYR A 87 -1.79 2.37 6.08
N VAL A 88 -1.26 2.98 5.01
CA VAL A 88 -0.48 4.24 5.10
C VAL A 88 -1.29 5.38 5.71
N THR A 89 -2.59 5.43 5.42
CA THR A 89 -3.48 6.43 6.03
C THR A 89 -3.61 6.22 7.54
N GLU A 90 -3.76 4.97 7.98
CA GLU A 90 -3.90 4.65 9.40
C GLU A 90 -2.60 4.87 10.18
N THR A 91 -1.43 4.62 9.58
CA THR A 91 -0.16 4.96 10.21
C THR A 91 0.03 6.47 10.39
N LYS A 92 -0.53 7.30 9.49
CA LYS A 92 -0.61 8.76 9.69
C LYS A 92 -1.51 9.14 10.86
N VAL A 93 -2.61 8.40 11.08
CA VAL A 93 -3.45 8.59 12.28
C VAL A 93 -2.61 8.35 13.52
N TYR A 94 -1.88 7.21 13.57
CA TYR A 94 -0.98 6.91 14.68
C TYR A 94 0.06 8.02 14.92
N ALA A 95 0.72 8.51 13.86
CA ALA A 95 1.69 9.60 13.98
C ALA A 95 1.07 10.88 14.58
N ASN A 96 -0.15 11.23 14.19
CA ASN A 96 -0.86 12.36 14.80
C ASN A 96 -1.22 12.10 16.27
N LEU A 97 -1.57 10.87 16.65
CA LEU A 97 -1.81 10.52 18.05
C LEU A 97 -0.53 10.64 18.89
N VAL A 98 0.63 10.21 18.35
CA VAL A 98 1.95 10.40 18.98
C VAL A 98 2.24 11.88 19.16
N LYS A 99 2.03 12.69 18.12
CA LYS A 99 2.21 14.14 18.16
C LYS A 99 1.34 14.83 19.21
N ASP A 100 0.09 14.39 19.34
CA ASP A 100 -0.89 14.93 20.28
C ASP A 100 -0.75 14.35 21.72
N GLY A 101 0.11 13.35 21.92
CA GLY A 101 0.25 12.63 23.19
C GLY A 101 -0.99 11.81 23.59
N LYS A 102 -1.83 11.41 22.63
CA LYS A 102 -3.10 10.68 22.84
C LYS A 102 -2.89 9.17 22.81
N THR A 103 -2.38 8.63 23.91
CA THR A 103 -1.99 7.22 24.01
C THR A 103 -3.16 6.25 24.15
N ASP A 104 -4.33 6.72 24.56
CA ASP A 104 -5.55 5.93 24.79
C ASP A 104 -6.08 5.23 23.53
N GLN A 105 -5.79 5.78 22.34
CA GLN A 105 -6.22 5.25 21.05
C GLN A 105 -5.14 4.38 20.35
N PHE A 106 -3.94 4.25 20.92
CA PHE A 106 -2.82 3.58 20.25
C PHE A 106 -3.12 2.11 19.91
N GLU A 107 -3.70 1.36 20.85
CA GLU A 107 -3.94 -0.08 20.67
C GLU A 107 -4.95 -0.35 19.55
N GLU A 108 -6.04 0.42 19.49
CA GLU A 108 -7.06 0.31 18.44
C GLU A 108 -6.45 0.65 17.06
N THR A 109 -5.72 1.76 16.97
CA THR A 109 -5.06 2.18 15.73
C THR A 109 -4.03 1.14 15.27
N LEU A 110 -3.19 0.62 16.17
CA LEU A 110 -2.20 -0.43 15.83
C LEU A 110 -2.86 -1.72 15.36
N THR A 111 -3.98 -2.12 15.99
CA THR A 111 -4.75 -3.29 15.57
C THR A 111 -5.27 -3.11 14.14
N LYS A 112 -5.79 -1.92 13.83
CA LYS A 112 -6.28 -1.61 12.48
C LYS A 112 -5.15 -1.55 11.45
N ILE A 113 -4.00 -0.97 11.80
CA ILE A 113 -2.78 -0.96 10.96
C ILE A 113 -2.39 -2.40 10.58
N ASN A 114 -2.26 -3.29 11.58
CA ASN A 114 -1.86 -4.68 11.36
C ASN A 114 -2.88 -5.45 10.49
N SER A 115 -4.17 -5.20 10.70
CA SER A 115 -5.25 -5.81 9.90
C SER A 115 -5.17 -5.38 8.43
N LEU A 116 -5.01 -4.08 8.17
CA LEU A 116 -4.89 -3.54 6.81
C LEU A 116 -3.63 -4.02 6.10
N GLN A 117 -2.50 -4.11 6.82
CA GLN A 117 -1.26 -4.67 6.29
C GLN A 117 -1.45 -6.13 5.88
N SER A 118 -2.01 -6.95 6.78
CA SER A 118 -2.21 -8.38 6.53
C SER A 118 -3.17 -8.63 5.36
N GLU A 119 -4.24 -7.85 5.26
CA GLU A 119 -5.19 -7.98 4.15
C GLU A 119 -4.57 -7.56 2.81
N SER A 120 -3.76 -6.49 2.79
CA SER A 120 -3.02 -6.10 1.59
C SER A 120 -2.10 -7.21 1.10
N GLU A 121 -1.38 -7.89 2.01
CA GLU A 121 -0.48 -9.00 1.68
C GLU A 121 -1.25 -10.22 1.16
N ARG A 122 -2.33 -10.61 1.85
CA ARG A 122 -3.22 -11.68 1.40
C ARG A 122 -3.77 -11.44 0.00
N LEU A 123 -4.19 -10.21 -0.32
CA LEU A 123 -4.72 -9.87 -1.64
C LEU A 123 -3.64 -9.94 -2.73
N ALA A 124 -2.39 -9.59 -2.41
CA ALA A 124 -1.27 -9.77 -3.31
C ALA A 124 -0.98 -11.26 -3.59
N GLU A 125 -1.06 -12.12 -2.57
CA GLU A 125 -0.91 -13.58 -2.74
C GLU A 125 -2.04 -14.16 -3.61
N ILE A 126 -3.28 -13.72 -3.40
CA ILE A 126 -4.42 -14.11 -4.23
C ILE A 126 -4.17 -13.70 -5.68
N SER A 127 -3.70 -12.46 -5.91
CA SER A 127 -3.35 -11.98 -7.24
C SER A 127 -2.37 -12.89 -7.95
N ASP A 128 -1.33 -13.35 -7.27
CA ASP A 128 -0.33 -14.26 -7.84
C ASP A 128 -0.90 -15.65 -8.12
N SER A 129 -1.75 -16.16 -7.24
CA SER A 129 -2.40 -17.46 -7.44
C SER A 129 -3.43 -17.48 -8.58
N SER A 130 -3.96 -16.31 -8.94
CA SER A 130 -5.00 -16.11 -9.96
C SER A 130 -4.44 -15.74 -11.34
N ARG A 131 -3.12 -15.76 -11.53
CA ARG A 131 -2.53 -15.55 -12.86
C ARG A 131 -2.95 -16.67 -13.83
N PRO A 132 -3.12 -16.38 -15.13
CA PRO A 132 -3.24 -17.41 -16.16
C PRO A 132 -2.10 -18.42 -16.10
N LYS A 133 -2.40 -19.68 -16.43
CA LYS A 133 -1.45 -20.80 -16.43
C LYS A 133 -1.02 -21.18 -17.84
#